data_AF-A0A7K3W997-F1
#
_entry.id   AF-A0A7K3W997-F1
#
_cell.length_a   1.000
_cell.length_b   1.000
_cell.length_c   1.000
_cell.angle_alpha   90.00
_cell.angle_beta   90.00
_cell.angle_gamma   90.00
#
_symmetry.space_group_name_H-M   'P 1'
#
loop_
_entity.id
_entity.type
_entity.pdbx_description
1 polymer ?
#
loop_
_entity_poly.entity_id
_entity_poly.type
_entity_poly.pdbx_seq_one_letter_code
_entity_poly.pdbx_strand_id
1 'polypeptide(L)'
;FQGKQQNYVMLTGLSINFHLHYLDALKKNLIAIAVVISLLIVLIIRIAVRQGHLPLRNVSNAIKNITSENLDARLEPTRVPIELEQLVISFNHMIGKIEDVFTRQANFSADIAHEIRTPITNLVTQTEIALSQDRTQKELEDVLYSSLEEYNRMTKMVSDMLFLAQADNNQLIP
;
A
#
# COMPACT_ATOMS: atom_id res chain seq x y z
N PHE A 1 -1.12 -114.79 14.55
CA PHE A 1 -0.43 -114.17 13.40
C PHE A 1 -0.75 -112.67 13.39
N GLN A 2 0.25 -111.85 13.72
CA GLN A 2 0.20 -110.38 13.77
C GLN A 2 0.20 -109.79 12.36
N GLY A 3 -0.82 -109.01 12.00
CA GLY A 3 -0.78 -108.13 10.83
C GLY A 3 -0.39 -106.71 11.26
N LYS A 4 0.84 -106.30 10.94
CA LYS A 4 1.37 -104.94 11.20
C LYS A 4 0.48 -103.89 10.53
N GLN A 5 -0.13 -103.01 11.31
CA GLN A 5 -0.70 -101.76 10.78
C GLN A 5 0.45 -100.82 10.38
N GLN A 6 0.56 -100.51 9.09
CA GLN A 6 1.42 -99.45 8.61
C GLN A 6 0.63 -98.14 8.61
N ASN A 7 1.09 -97.19 9.42
CA ASN A 7 0.55 -95.84 9.45
C ASN A 7 1.12 -95.04 8.28
N TYR A 8 0.28 -94.71 7.31
CA TYR A 8 0.60 -93.77 6.26
C TYR A 8 0.22 -92.36 6.73
N VAL A 9 1.18 -91.45 6.75
CA VAL A 9 0.95 -90.03 7.02
C VAL A 9 0.96 -89.29 5.69
N MET A 10 -0.19 -88.78 5.29
CA MET A 10 -0.34 -87.98 4.08
C MET A 10 -0.07 -86.51 4.41
N LEU A 11 1.07 -86.00 3.97
CA LEU A 11 1.43 -84.58 4.09
C LEU A 11 0.88 -83.83 2.87
N THR A 12 -0.16 -83.03 3.05
CA THR A 12 -0.70 -82.17 1.98
C THR A 12 -0.09 -80.77 2.09
N GLY A 13 0.69 -80.37 1.09
CA GLY A 13 1.14 -78.99 0.96
C GLY A 13 0.01 -78.12 0.39
N LEU A 14 -0.53 -77.19 1.18
CA LEU A 14 -1.45 -76.18 0.67
C LEU A 14 -0.66 -75.14 -0.15
N SER A 15 -1.00 -74.98 -1.43
CA SER A 15 -0.32 -74.03 -2.29
C SER A 15 -0.57 -72.59 -1.84
N ILE A 16 0.50 -71.86 -1.53
CA ILE A 16 0.49 -70.45 -1.05
C ILE A 16 0.03 -69.45 -2.13
N ASN A 17 -0.13 -69.90 -3.38
CA ASN A 17 -0.57 -69.09 -4.52
C ASN A 17 -1.90 -68.35 -4.28
N PHE A 18 -2.81 -68.95 -3.51
CA PHE A 18 -4.09 -68.33 -3.19
C PHE A 18 -3.92 -67.07 -2.31
N HIS A 19 -3.00 -67.10 -1.34
CA HIS A 19 -2.69 -65.94 -0.50
C HIS A 19 -1.96 -64.83 -1.25
N LEU A 20 -1.04 -65.16 -2.16
CA LEU A 20 -0.33 -64.16 -2.96
C LEU A 20 -1.29 -63.36 -3.87
N HIS A 21 -2.29 -64.03 -4.46
CA HIS A 21 -3.28 -63.36 -5.30
C HIS A 21 -4.16 -62.37 -4.52
N TYR A 22 -4.58 -62.74 -3.30
CA TYR A 22 -5.30 -61.82 -2.42
C TYR A 22 -4.45 -60.61 -2.00
N LEU A 23 -3.17 -60.82 -1.70
CA LEU A 23 -2.26 -59.72 -1.35
C LEU A 23 -2.04 -58.75 -2.52
N ASP A 24 -1.93 -59.24 -3.76
CA ASP A 24 -1.81 -58.39 -4.94
C ASP A 24 -3.08 -57.59 -5.23
N ALA A 25 -4.26 -58.21 -5.07
CA ALA A 25 -5.54 -57.51 -5.23
C ALA A 25 -5.71 -56.42 -4.16
N LEU A 26 -5.40 -56.72 -2.89
CA LEU A 26 -5.40 -55.74 -1.81
C LEU A 26 -4.42 -54.59 -2.08
N LYS A 27 -3.19 -54.90 -2.49
CA LYS A 27 -2.17 -53.89 -2.84
C LYS A 27 -2.64 -52.95 -3.95
N LYS A 28 -3.24 -53.49 -5.03
CA LYS A 28 -3.78 -52.68 -6.13
C LYS A 28 -4.90 -51.75 -5.67
N ASN A 29 -5.83 -52.24 -4.85
CA ASN A 29 -6.91 -51.42 -4.30
C ASN A 29 -6.38 -50.31 -3.38
N LEU A 30 -5.41 -50.62 -2.52
CA LEU A 30 -4.77 -49.61 -1.65
C LEU A 30 -4.04 -48.54 -2.47
N ILE A 31 -3.31 -48.94 -3.52
CA ILE A 31 -2.65 -47.99 -4.42
C ILE A 31 -3.68 -47.12 -5.15
N ALA A 32 -4.75 -47.71 -5.67
CA ALA A 32 -5.81 -46.97 -6.35
C ALA A 32 -6.45 -45.93 -5.42
N ILE A 33 -6.78 -46.31 -4.18
CA ILE A 33 -7.30 -45.40 -3.16
C ILE A 33 -6.29 -44.30 -2.84
N ALA A 34 -5.01 -44.64 -2.64
CA ALA A 34 -3.97 -43.67 -2.36
C ALA A 34 -3.79 -42.66 -3.49
N VAL A 35 -3.85 -43.10 -4.75
CA VAL A 35 -3.79 -42.23 -5.94
C VAL A 35 -4.99 -41.28 -5.98
N VAL A 36 -6.21 -41.80 -5.74
CA VAL A 36 -7.42 -40.98 -5.72
C VAL A 36 -7.34 -39.92 -4.61
N ILE A 37 -6.95 -40.32 -3.39
CA ILE A 37 -6.79 -39.39 -2.27
C ILE A 37 -5.72 -38.33 -2.59
N SER A 38 -4.59 -38.71 -3.16
CA SER A 38 -3.52 -37.79 -3.55
C SER A 38 -4.03 -36.76 -4.58
N LEU A 39 -4.75 -37.20 -5.60
CA LEU A 39 -5.36 -36.31 -6.60
C LEU A 39 -6.37 -35.35 -5.97
N LEU A 40 -7.20 -35.83 -5.05
CA LEU A 40 -8.15 -34.99 -4.32
C LEU A 40 -7.45 -33.94 -3.46
N ILE A 41 -6.39 -34.31 -2.75
CA ILE A 41 -5.58 -33.37 -1.95
C ILE A 41 -4.98 -32.28 -2.86
N VAL A 42 -4.36 -32.65 -3.98
CA VAL A 42 -3.78 -31.69 -4.93
C VAL A 42 -4.85 -30.73 -5.46
N LEU A 43 -6.03 -31.24 -5.78
CA LEU A 43 -7.15 -30.43 -6.26
C LEU A 43 -7.63 -29.44 -5.19
N ILE A 44 -7.82 -29.90 -3.95
CA ILE A 44 -8.25 -29.08 -2.81
C ILE A 44 -7.22 -27.99 -2.53
N ILE A 45 -5.93 -28.34 -2.43
CA ILE A 45 -4.85 -27.38 -2.20
C ILE A 45 -4.84 -26.31 -3.30
N ARG A 46 -4.95 -26.73 -4.57
CA ARG A 46 -4.95 -25.79 -5.71
C ARG A 46 -6.12 -24.80 -5.63
N ILE A 47 -7.30 -25.24 -5.22
CA ILE A 47 -8.47 -24.38 -5.04
C ILE A 47 -8.28 -23.45 -3.83
N ALA A 48 -7.85 -23.99 -2.70
CA ALA A 48 -7.61 -23.24 -1.46
C ALA A 48 -6.57 -22.13 -1.65
N VAL A 49 -5.45 -22.42 -2.31
CA VAL A 49 -4.41 -21.42 -2.63
C VAL A 49 -4.95 -20.33 -3.55
N ARG A 50 -5.69 -20.69 -4.60
CA ARG A 50 -6.27 -19.70 -5.53
C ARG A 50 -7.27 -18.77 -4.83
N GLN A 51 -8.12 -19.31 -3.96
CA GLN A 51 -9.09 -18.50 -3.21
C GLN A 51 -8.41 -17.70 -2.09
N GLY A 52 -7.43 -18.27 -1.39
CA GLY A 52 -6.70 -17.61 -0.31
C GLY A 52 -5.91 -16.37 -0.76
N HIS A 53 -5.45 -16.33 -2.01
CA HIS A 53 -4.77 -15.15 -2.57
C HIS A 53 -5.73 -14.09 -3.16
N LEU A 54 -7.02 -14.39 -3.31
CA LEU A 54 -7.98 -13.44 -3.88
C LEU A 54 -8.13 -12.17 -3.03
N PRO A 55 -8.28 -12.23 -1.69
CA PRO A 55 -8.35 -11.04 -0.84
C PRO A 55 -7.12 -10.14 -0.96
N LEU A 56 -5.92 -10.74 -1.02
CA LEU A 56 -4.68 -10.00 -1.20
C LEU A 56 -4.65 -9.24 -2.52
N ARG A 57 -5.11 -9.86 -3.62
CA ARG A 57 -5.22 -9.19 -4.92
C ARG A 57 -6.22 -8.04 -4.89
N ASN A 58 -7.33 -8.19 -4.17
CA ASN A 58 -8.33 -7.13 -4.03
C ASN A 58 -7.77 -5.93 -3.27
N VAL A 59 -7.08 -6.16 -2.16
CA VAL A 59 -6.37 -5.10 -1.40
C VAL A 59 -5.33 -4.42 -2.29
N SER A 60 -4.51 -5.19 -3.00
CA SER A 60 -3.48 -4.64 -3.90
C SER A 60 -4.09 -3.78 -5.02
N ASN A 61 -5.20 -4.22 -5.62
CA ASN A 61 -5.90 -3.44 -6.64
C ASN A 61 -6.51 -2.16 -6.06
N ALA A 62 -7.09 -2.23 -4.85
CA ALA A 62 -7.64 -1.06 -4.19
C ALA A 62 -6.54 -0.04 -3.87
N ILE A 63 -5.39 -0.49 -3.36
CA ILE A 63 -4.21 0.37 -3.14
C ILE A 63 -3.73 1.00 -4.46
N LYS A 64 -3.66 0.24 -5.55
CA LYS A 64 -3.20 0.73 -6.85
C LYS A 64 -4.09 1.85 -7.42
N ASN A 65 -5.36 1.87 -7.05
CA ASN A 65 -6.32 2.89 -7.51
C ASN A 65 -6.27 4.19 -6.68
N ILE A 66 -5.46 4.22 -5.61
CA ILE A 66 -5.23 5.43 -4.82
C ILE A 66 -4.14 6.25 -5.52
N THR A 67 -4.45 7.52 -5.73
CA THR A 67 -3.67 8.54 -6.45
C THR A 67 -3.68 9.83 -5.63
N SER A 68 -2.94 10.85 -6.06
CA SER A 68 -2.94 12.17 -5.42
C SER A 68 -4.31 12.87 -5.42
N GLU A 69 -5.21 12.48 -6.32
CA GLU A 69 -6.55 13.10 -6.45
C GLU A 69 -7.59 12.50 -5.50
N ASN A 70 -7.33 11.32 -4.92
CA ASN A 70 -8.27 10.58 -4.08
C ASN A 70 -7.60 9.97 -2.83
N LEU A 71 -6.74 10.76 -2.18
CA LEU A 71 -6.04 10.39 -0.94
C LEU A 71 -6.99 10.18 0.25
N ASP A 72 -8.25 10.59 0.15
CA ASP A 72 -9.31 10.37 1.15
C ASP A 72 -9.83 8.92 1.14
N ALA A 73 -9.53 8.14 0.10
CA ALA A 73 -9.93 6.74 0.02
C ALA A 73 -9.36 5.92 1.19
N ARG A 74 -10.19 5.07 1.79
CA ARG A 74 -9.82 4.18 2.90
C ARG A 74 -10.23 2.75 2.60
N LEU A 75 -9.37 1.82 2.99
CA LEU A 75 -9.66 0.39 2.95
C LEU A 75 -10.38 -0.01 4.24
N GLU A 76 -11.48 -0.75 4.14
CA GLU A 76 -12.23 -1.21 5.31
C GLU A 76 -11.56 -2.44 5.95
N PRO A 77 -11.03 -2.36 7.20
CA PRO A 77 -10.35 -3.49 7.85
C PRO A 77 -11.27 -4.68 8.08
N THR A 78 -12.57 -4.45 8.27
CA THR A 78 -13.59 -5.49 8.52
C THR A 78 -13.96 -6.30 7.27
N ARG A 79 -13.54 -5.85 6.07
CA ARG A 79 -13.84 -6.51 4.79
C ARG A 79 -12.71 -7.40 4.28
N VAL A 80 -11.65 -7.55 5.05
CA VAL A 80 -10.50 -8.40 4.73
C VAL A 80 -10.36 -9.53 5.76
N PRO A 81 -9.71 -10.65 5.40
CA PRO A 81 -9.32 -11.67 6.37
C PRO A 81 -8.47 -11.07 7.50
N ILE A 82 -8.56 -11.65 8.69
CA ILE A 82 -7.88 -11.16 9.90
C ILE A 82 -6.36 -11.03 9.72
N GLU A 83 -5.77 -11.85 8.87
CA GLU A 83 -4.34 -11.80 8.52
C GLU A 83 -3.94 -10.51 7.79
N LEU A 84 -4.88 -9.86 7.10
CA LEU A 84 -4.67 -8.62 6.35
C LEU A 84 -5.16 -7.37 7.08
N GLU A 85 -5.88 -7.51 8.20
CA GLU A 85 -6.48 -6.40 8.94
C GLU A 85 -5.43 -5.38 9.37
N GLN A 86 -4.34 -5.85 9.98
CA GLN A 86 -3.22 -5.01 10.42
C GLN A 86 -2.50 -4.30 9.27
N LEU A 87 -2.40 -4.97 8.11
CA LEU A 87 -1.82 -4.36 6.90
C LEU A 87 -2.69 -3.20 6.42
N VAL A 88 -4.01 -3.42 6.36
CA VAL A 88 -4.97 -2.39 5.96
C VAL A 88 -4.96 -1.21 6.93
N ILE A 89 -4.93 -1.46 8.24
CA ILE A 89 -4.82 -0.40 9.26
C ILE A 89 -3.53 0.41 9.08
N SER A 90 -2.40 -0.27 8.92
CA SER A 90 -1.10 0.38 8.74
C SER A 90 -1.04 1.20 7.46
N PHE A 91 -1.61 0.68 6.37
CA PHE A 91 -1.73 1.38 5.09
C PHE A 91 -2.60 2.64 5.20
N ASN A 92 -3.78 2.53 5.81
CA ASN A 92 -4.67 3.68 6.04
C ASN A 92 -3.98 4.76 6.88
N HIS A 93 -3.21 4.38 7.90
CA HIS A 93 -2.45 5.32 8.71
C HIS A 93 -1.37 6.03 7.87
N MET A 94 -0.65 5.29 7.03
CA MET A 94 0.37 5.87 6.13
C MET A 94 -0.25 6.87 5.14
N ILE A 95 -1.35 6.51 4.49
CA ILE A 95 -2.04 7.41 3.56
C ILE A 95 -2.61 8.63 4.30
N GLY A 96 -3.16 8.46 5.51
CA GLY A 96 -3.62 9.60 6.31
C GLY A 96 -2.51 10.61 6.63
N LYS A 97 -1.28 10.14 6.86
CA LYS A 97 -0.11 11.03 7.01
C LYS A 97 0.23 11.75 5.71
N ILE A 98 0.18 11.05 4.57
CA ILE A 98 0.44 11.65 3.25
C ILE A 98 -0.60 12.72 2.94
N GLU A 99 -1.87 12.46 3.22
CA GLU A 99 -2.97 13.42 3.04
C GLU A 99 -2.78 14.67 3.90
N ASP A 100 -2.40 14.53 5.17
CA ASP A 100 -2.12 15.68 6.05
C ASP A 100 -0.97 16.54 5.49
N VAL A 101 0.12 15.92 5.03
CA VAL A 101 1.25 16.64 4.42
C VAL A 101 0.81 17.37 3.14
N PHE A 102 0.08 16.70 2.24
CA PHE A 102 -0.42 17.31 1.01
C PHE A 102 -1.36 18.48 1.28
N THR A 103 -2.26 18.33 2.25
CA THR A 103 -3.21 19.38 2.64
C THR A 103 -2.49 20.60 3.19
N ARG A 104 -1.51 20.40 4.08
CA ARG A 104 -0.68 21.49 4.61
C ARG A 104 0.11 22.19 3.51
N GLN A 105 0.72 21.44 2.60
CA GLN A 105 1.46 22.00 1.46
C GLN A 105 0.57 22.84 0.54
N ALA A 106 -0.64 22.36 0.26
CA ALA A 106 -1.61 23.07 -0.58
C ALA A 106 -2.06 24.38 0.08
N ASN A 107 -2.43 24.33 1.37
CA ASN A 107 -2.82 25.52 2.14
C ASN A 107 -1.66 26.52 2.23
N PHE A 108 -0.46 26.06 2.56
CA PHE A 108 0.73 26.91 2.60
C PHE A 108 1.00 27.60 1.25
N SER A 109 0.87 26.87 0.14
CA SER A 109 1.06 27.44 -1.20
C SER A 109 -0.01 28.48 -1.54
N ALA A 110 -1.26 28.25 -1.12
CA ALA A 110 -2.35 29.22 -1.28
C ALA A 110 -2.10 30.49 -0.46
N ASP A 111 -1.72 30.33 0.81
CA ASP A 111 -1.44 31.43 1.72
C ASP A 111 -0.29 32.30 1.19
N ILE A 112 0.80 31.69 0.71
CA ILE A 112 1.91 32.40 0.05
C ILE A 112 1.42 33.21 -1.15
N ALA A 113 0.61 32.59 -2.02
CA ALA A 113 0.11 33.25 -3.21
C ALA A 113 -0.76 34.47 -2.86
N HIS A 114 -1.54 34.39 -1.77
CA HIS A 114 -2.33 35.50 -1.26
C HIS A 114 -1.47 36.61 -0.65
N GLU A 115 -0.52 36.25 0.21
CA GLU A 115 0.38 37.18 0.89
C GLU A 115 1.28 37.94 -0.10
N ILE A 116 1.72 37.30 -1.20
CA ILE A 116 2.52 37.95 -2.25
C ILE A 116 1.66 38.82 -3.18
N ARG A 117 0.40 38.44 -3.44
CA ARG A 117 -0.48 39.19 -4.35
C ARG A 117 -0.73 40.61 -3.87
N THR A 118 -0.91 40.81 -2.57
CA THR A 118 -1.21 42.11 -1.96
C THR A 118 -0.10 43.16 -2.21
N PRO A 119 1.16 42.94 -1.81
CA PRO A 119 2.24 43.92 -2.04
C PRO A 119 2.52 44.11 -3.54
N ILE A 120 2.41 43.07 -4.37
CA ILE A 120 2.54 43.23 -5.83
C ILE A 120 1.44 44.14 -6.38
N THR A 121 0.19 43.95 -5.96
CA THR A 121 -0.93 44.80 -6.41
C THR A 121 -0.73 46.25 -5.98
N ASN A 122 -0.22 46.47 -4.76
CA ASN A 122 0.11 47.81 -4.27
C ASN A 122 1.22 48.47 -5.10
N LEU A 123 2.32 47.75 -5.36
CA LEU A 123 3.43 48.25 -6.18
C LEU A 123 2.97 48.61 -7.60
N VAL A 124 2.15 47.77 -8.23
CA VAL A 124 1.56 48.03 -9.56
C VAL A 124 0.70 49.29 -9.50
N THR A 125 -0.23 49.37 -8.55
CA THR A 125 -1.14 50.52 -8.41
C THR A 125 -0.39 51.82 -8.16
N GLN A 126 0.60 51.83 -7.27
CA GLN A 126 1.43 53.00 -6.99
C GLN A 126 2.20 53.45 -8.23
N THR A 127 2.75 52.50 -8.99
CA THR A 127 3.47 52.78 -10.23
C THR A 127 2.55 53.34 -11.31
N GLU A 128 1.36 52.76 -11.51
CA GLU A 128 0.35 53.27 -12.45
C GLU A 128 -0.08 54.70 -12.10
N ILE A 129 -0.35 54.96 -10.81
CA ILE A 129 -0.72 56.29 -10.33
C ILE A 129 0.43 57.29 -10.55
N ALA A 130 1.67 56.89 -10.28
CA ALA A 130 2.85 57.74 -10.50
C ALA A 130 3.08 58.06 -11.98
N LEU A 131 2.77 57.14 -12.88
CA LEU A 131 2.90 57.32 -14.34
C LEU A 131 1.70 58.06 -14.98
N SER A 132 0.55 58.13 -14.30
CA SER A 132 -0.69 58.68 -14.87
C SER A 132 -0.79 60.22 -14.87
N GLN A 133 0.03 60.92 -14.09
CA GLN A 133 -0.06 62.38 -13.89
C GLN A 133 1.34 62.99 -13.71
N ASP A 134 1.51 64.26 -14.08
CA ASP A 134 2.72 65.03 -13.75
C ASP A 134 2.83 65.18 -12.22
N ARG A 135 3.98 64.73 -11.68
CA ARG A 135 4.27 64.70 -10.24
C ARG A 135 5.46 65.60 -9.93
N THR A 136 5.46 66.19 -8.75
CA THR A 136 6.64 66.86 -8.21
C THR A 136 7.73 65.83 -7.89
N GLN A 137 8.99 66.26 -7.87
CA GLN A 137 10.11 65.41 -7.46
C GLN A 137 9.87 64.75 -6.09
N LYS A 138 9.29 65.51 -5.15
CA LYS A 138 9.02 65.03 -3.79
C LYS A 138 8.00 63.88 -3.76
N GLU A 139 6.93 63.97 -4.57
CA GLU A 139 5.93 62.89 -4.65
C GLU A 139 6.50 61.62 -5.29
N LEU A 140 7.39 61.75 -6.28
CA LEU A 140 8.09 60.62 -6.87
C LEU A 140 9.04 59.96 -5.86
N GLU A 141 9.77 60.75 -5.07
CA GLU A 141 10.59 60.26 -3.97
C GLU A 141 9.73 59.48 -2.94
N ASP A 142 8.56 60.00 -2.56
CA ASP A 142 7.64 59.34 -1.64
C ASP A 142 7.13 57.97 -2.18
N VAL A 143 6.81 57.89 -3.48
CA VAL A 143 6.42 56.62 -4.14
C VAL A 143 7.58 55.61 -4.13
N LEU A 144 8.80 56.06 -4.39
CA LEU A 144 9.98 55.19 -4.35
C LEU A 144 10.26 54.69 -2.93
N TYR A 145 10.10 55.53 -1.91
CA TYR A 145 10.21 55.11 -0.51
C TYR A 145 9.14 54.08 -0.14
N SER A 146 7.89 54.30 -0.54
CA SER A 146 6.81 53.33 -0.31
C SER A 146 7.07 52.00 -1.03
N SER A 147 7.59 52.05 -2.26
CA SER A 147 7.95 50.85 -3.02
C SER A 147 9.10 50.09 -2.34
N LEU A 148 10.11 50.80 -1.84
CA LEU A 148 11.23 50.22 -1.10
C LEU A 148 10.76 49.53 0.19
N GLU A 149 9.78 50.09 0.90
CA GLU A 149 9.17 49.45 2.05
C GLU A 149 8.52 48.10 1.67
N GLU A 150 7.76 48.06 0.58
CA GLU A 150 7.15 46.80 0.14
C GLU A 150 8.16 45.77 -0.37
N TYR A 151 9.23 46.18 -1.06
CA TYR A 151 10.32 45.27 -1.40
C TYR A 151 10.99 44.65 -0.16
N ASN A 152 11.19 45.45 0.90
CA ASN A 152 11.75 44.96 2.15
C ASN A 152 10.80 43.98 2.86
N ARG A 153 9.49 44.26 2.85
CA ARG A 153 8.46 43.35 3.40
C ARG A 153 8.43 42.03 2.65
N MET A 154 8.42 42.05 1.32
CA MET A 154 8.47 40.84 0.49
C MET A 154 9.77 40.05 0.72
N THR A 155 10.91 40.73 0.84
CA THR A 155 12.20 40.08 1.13
C THR A 155 12.18 39.35 2.47
N LYS A 156 11.63 39.99 3.51
CA LYS A 156 11.48 39.38 4.83
C LYS A 156 10.54 38.16 4.77
N MET A 157 9.41 38.29 4.08
CA MET A 157 8.45 37.21 3.92
C MET A 157 9.08 35.98 3.23
N VAL A 158 9.86 36.18 2.17
CA VAL A 158 10.60 35.10 1.49
C VAL A 158 11.64 34.46 2.42
N SER A 159 12.36 35.27 3.20
CA SER A 159 13.31 34.77 4.18
C SER A 159 12.65 33.92 5.26
N ASP A 160 11.49 34.35 5.77
CA ASP A 160 10.71 33.63 6.77
C ASP A 160 10.18 32.30 6.19
N MET A 161 9.71 32.28 4.93
CA MET A 161 9.31 31.05 4.24
C MET A 161 10.46 30.07 4.05
N LEU A 162 11.64 30.55 3.64
CA LEU A 162 12.84 29.71 3.49
C LEU A 162 13.27 29.11 4.83
N PHE A 163 13.21 29.91 5.91
CA PHE A 163 13.51 29.44 7.26
C PHE A 163 12.53 28.34 7.70
N LEU A 164 11.23 28.53 7.51
CA LEU A 164 10.22 27.52 7.82
C LEU A 164 10.42 26.24 7.01
N ALA A 165 10.67 26.34 5.70
CA ALA A 165 10.92 25.18 4.85
C ALA A 165 12.17 24.38 5.27
N GLN A 166 13.22 25.06 5.76
CA GLN A 166 14.43 24.41 6.29
C GLN A 166 14.17 23.75 7.66
N ALA A 167 13.35 24.38 8.50
CA ALA A 167 12.93 23.83 9.80
C ALA A 167 12.10 22.55 9.61
N ASP A 168 11.14 22.55 8.70
CA ASP A 168 10.27 21.41 8.41
C ASP A 168 11.04 20.21 7.83
N ASN A 169 12.10 20.45 7.05
CA ASN A 169 12.97 19.40 6.54
C ASN A 169 14.01 18.90 7.56
N ASN A 170 13.94 19.35 8.82
CA ASN A 170 14.89 19.00 9.87
C ASN A 170 16.36 19.35 9.48
N GLN A 171 16.53 20.31 8.56
CA GLN A 171 17.81 20.74 7.99
C GLN A 171 18.46 21.87 8.80
N LEU A 172 17.84 22.29 9.91
CA LEU A 172 18.47 23.14 10.90
C LEU A 172 19.49 22.32 11.70
N ILE A 173 20.68 22.15 11.12
CA ILE A 173 21.86 21.72 11.85
C ILE A 173 22.29 22.91 12.73
N PRO A 174 22.51 22.72 14.05
CA PRO A 174 22.94 23.79 14.94
C PRO A 174 24.31 24.38 14.57
#